data_AF-A0A8S4G1P5-F1
#
_entry.id   AF-A0A8S4G1P5-F1
#
_cell.length_a   1.000
_cell.length_b   1.000
_cell.length_c   1.000
_cell.angle_alpha   90.00
_cell.angle_beta   90.00
_cell.angle_gamma   90.00
#
_symmetry.space_group_name_H-M   'P 1'
#
loop_
_entity.id
_entity.type
_entity.pdbx_description
1 polymer ?
#
loop_
_entity_poly.entity_id
_entity_poly.type
_entity_poly.pdbx_seq_one_letter_code
_entity_poly.pdbx_strand_id
1 'polypeptide(L)'
;MLTGKLILLWLFSNLRTVRESKARFAVLLNWLLGERRCACAALLLLVTDGYRGASVPISTLRRWAYEIQSTFLTPHAALKLTHADEQMANDIDHILLHEYEKEEILRNVFRKARQKAKEELTQQLEEFQVKRQVGLGTLYGPDDAVLHTASVDKAQEQVIVERITLQLLRGLAAPDCATDARAALLAAVVCACTALGARCVIKLQLQLQLQLQLQLQLQLQLQLQLQLQLQLQLQLQLQLQLQLQLQLQL
;
A
#
# COMPACT_ATOMS: atom_id res chain seq x y z
N MET A 1 1.52 -37.44 -13.26
CA MET A 1 0.70 -36.21 -13.42
C MET A 1 -0.40 -36.04 -12.35
N LEU A 2 -0.85 -37.08 -11.65
CA LEU A 2 -1.91 -36.97 -10.62
C LEU A 2 -1.41 -36.53 -9.23
N THR A 3 -0.13 -36.71 -8.92
CA THR A 3 0.45 -36.34 -7.60
C THR A 3 0.72 -34.85 -7.42
N GLY A 4 0.88 -34.08 -8.51
CA GLY A 4 0.99 -32.62 -8.45
C GLY A 4 -0.33 -31.91 -8.15
N LYS A 5 -1.47 -32.50 -8.54
CA LYS A 5 -2.82 -31.92 -8.38
C LYS A 5 -3.32 -31.85 -6.94
N LEU A 6 -2.78 -32.65 -6.02
CA LEU A 6 -3.25 -32.70 -4.62
C LEU A 6 -2.58 -31.68 -3.68
N ILE A 7 -1.38 -31.17 -3.99
CA ILE A 7 -0.67 -30.16 -3.18
C ILE A 7 -1.03 -28.73 -3.60
N LEU A 8 -1.37 -28.54 -4.88
CA LEU A 8 -1.84 -27.28 -5.48
C LEU A 8 -3.08 -26.65 -4.79
N LEU A 9 -3.84 -27.43 -4.02
CA LEU A 9 -5.05 -26.98 -3.32
C LEU A 9 -4.84 -26.63 -1.84
N TRP A 10 -3.78 -27.14 -1.18
CA TRP A 10 -3.67 -27.00 0.28
C TRP A 10 -3.21 -25.61 0.71
N LEU A 11 -2.28 -25.01 -0.05
CA LEU A 11 -1.69 -23.70 0.28
C LEU A 11 -2.73 -22.58 0.35
N PHE A 12 -3.73 -22.63 -0.53
CA PHE A 12 -4.84 -21.67 -0.61
C PHE A 12 -6.18 -22.28 -0.20
N SER A 13 -6.19 -23.45 0.45
CA SER A 13 -7.41 -24.22 0.80
C SER A 13 -8.42 -23.42 1.63
N ASN A 14 -7.94 -22.57 2.53
CA ASN A 14 -8.79 -21.72 3.35
C ASN A 14 -8.04 -20.45 3.74
N LEU A 15 -8.79 -19.45 4.22
CA LEU A 15 -8.21 -18.15 4.57
C LEU A 15 -7.21 -18.24 5.74
N ARG A 16 -7.34 -19.23 6.64
CA ARG A 16 -6.42 -19.39 7.76
C ARG A 16 -5.02 -19.76 7.25
N THR A 17 -4.92 -20.76 6.38
CA THR A 17 -3.63 -21.20 5.83
C THR A 17 -2.98 -20.06 5.05
N VAL A 18 -3.72 -19.34 4.20
CA VAL A 18 -3.18 -18.19 3.46
C VAL A 18 -2.59 -17.13 4.39
N ARG A 19 -3.23 -16.87 5.54
CA ARG A 19 -2.76 -15.87 6.52
C ARG A 19 -1.56 -16.29 7.34
N GLU A 20 -1.25 -17.57 7.42
CA GLU A 20 -0.06 -18.08 8.13
C GLU A 20 1.23 -17.74 7.37
N SER A 21 1.16 -17.44 6.07
CA SER A 21 2.31 -17.01 5.27
C SER A 21 2.08 -15.64 4.66
N LYS A 22 3.07 -14.77 4.82
CA LYS A 22 3.07 -13.43 4.26
C LYS A 22 3.14 -13.48 2.74
N ALA A 23 3.90 -14.42 2.19
CA ALA A 23 4.00 -14.60 0.74
C ALA A 23 2.66 -14.99 0.13
N ARG A 24 1.95 -15.96 0.72
CA ARG A 24 0.62 -16.39 0.22
C ARG A 24 -0.39 -15.26 0.26
N PHE A 25 -0.43 -14.49 1.36
CA PHE A 25 -1.32 -13.34 1.46
C PHE A 25 -0.95 -12.23 0.47
N ALA A 26 0.35 -11.97 0.25
CA ALA A 26 0.82 -10.99 -0.74
C ALA A 26 0.37 -11.36 -2.16
N VAL A 27 0.43 -12.64 -2.53
CA VAL A 27 -0.07 -13.09 -3.84
C VAL A 27 -1.58 -12.88 -3.97
N LEU A 28 -2.35 -13.24 -2.93
CA LEU A 28 -3.81 -13.01 -2.95
C LEU A 28 -4.14 -11.53 -3.09
N LEU A 29 -3.43 -10.66 -2.36
CA LEU A 29 -3.59 -9.20 -2.46
C LEU A 29 -3.22 -8.69 -3.86
N ASN A 30 -2.15 -9.24 -4.46
CA ASN A 30 -1.73 -8.90 -5.82
C ASN A 30 -2.80 -9.23 -6.86
N TRP A 31 -3.42 -10.40 -6.72
CA TRP A 31 -4.55 -10.78 -7.56
C TRP A 31 -5.76 -9.86 -7.39
N LEU A 32 -6.15 -9.54 -6.15
CA LEU A 32 -7.28 -8.65 -5.88
C LEU A 32 -7.10 -7.29 -6.55
N LEU A 33 -5.91 -6.69 -6.39
CA LEU A 33 -5.60 -5.39 -6.97
C LEU A 33 -5.41 -5.45 -8.50
N GLY A 34 -4.76 -6.50 -9.01
CA GLY A 34 -4.51 -6.68 -10.44
C GLY A 34 -5.78 -6.84 -11.26
N GLU A 35 -6.79 -7.52 -10.72
CA GLU A 35 -8.09 -7.70 -11.38
C GLU A 35 -9.13 -6.64 -11.01
N ARG A 36 -8.73 -5.59 -10.28
CA ARG A 36 -9.63 -4.53 -9.78
C ARG A 36 -10.81 -5.06 -8.97
N ARG A 37 -10.58 -6.14 -8.22
CA ARG A 37 -11.55 -6.70 -7.26
C ARG A 37 -11.56 -5.87 -5.97
N CYS A 38 -12.53 -6.12 -5.11
CA CYS A 38 -12.62 -5.45 -3.80
C CYS A 38 -11.47 -5.91 -2.89
N ALA A 39 -10.38 -5.14 -2.84
CA ALA A 39 -9.25 -5.38 -1.94
C ALA A 39 -9.52 -4.90 -0.50
N CYS A 40 -10.63 -4.20 -0.24
CA CYS A 40 -10.95 -3.57 1.04
C CYS A 40 -10.94 -4.58 2.20
N ALA A 41 -11.52 -5.76 2.01
CA ALA A 41 -11.54 -6.82 3.02
C ALA A 41 -10.12 -7.29 3.39
N ALA A 42 -9.25 -7.52 2.41
CA ALA A 42 -7.86 -7.93 2.63
C ALA A 42 -7.05 -6.83 3.33
N LEU A 43 -7.21 -5.57 2.89
CA LEU A 43 -6.53 -4.42 3.47
C LEU A 43 -6.97 -4.17 4.91
N LEU A 44 -8.27 -4.20 5.20
CA LEU A 44 -8.81 -4.04 6.55
C LEU A 44 -8.23 -5.10 7.50
N LEU A 45 -8.13 -6.37 7.06
CA LEU A 45 -7.56 -7.43 7.88
C LEU A 45 -6.08 -7.17 8.21
N LEU A 46 -5.27 -6.75 7.24
CA LEU A 46 -3.86 -6.46 7.47
C LEU A 46 -3.64 -5.23 8.35
N VAL A 47 -4.37 -4.15 8.09
CA VAL A 47 -4.29 -2.91 8.88
C VAL A 47 -4.72 -3.17 10.32
N THR A 48 -5.82 -3.90 10.53
CA THR A 48 -6.32 -4.21 11.87
C THR A 48 -5.47 -5.25 12.62
N ASP A 49 -4.73 -6.13 11.92
CA ASP A 49 -3.72 -7.00 12.54
C ASP A 49 -2.57 -6.16 13.13
N GLY A 50 -2.07 -5.18 12.37
CA GLY A 50 -1.06 -4.23 12.83
C GLY A 50 -1.54 -3.39 14.01
N TYR A 51 -2.76 -2.85 13.92
CA TYR A 51 -3.42 -2.12 15.01
C TYR A 51 -3.48 -2.93 16.31
N ARG A 52 -3.97 -4.18 16.23
CA ARG A 52 -4.20 -5.02 17.42
C ARG A 52 -2.89 -5.39 18.12
N GLY A 53 -1.81 -5.61 17.37
CA GLY A 53 -0.49 -6.00 17.88
C GLY A 53 0.44 -4.83 18.19
N ALA A 54 0.01 -3.58 17.98
CA ALA A 54 0.88 -2.43 18.16
C ALA A 54 1.19 -2.15 19.62
N SER A 55 2.48 -1.93 19.92
CA SER A 55 2.95 -1.45 21.23
C SER A 55 3.02 0.07 21.20
N VAL A 56 1.86 0.72 21.35
CA VAL A 56 1.67 2.17 21.32
C VAL A 56 0.75 2.59 22.46
N PRO A 57 0.81 3.84 22.96
CA PRO A 57 -0.09 4.31 24.00
C PRO A 57 -1.55 4.31 23.53
N ILE A 58 -2.49 4.15 24.48
CA ILE A 58 -3.93 4.04 24.24
C ILE A 58 -4.49 5.23 23.44
N SER A 59 -3.98 6.45 23.67
CA SER A 59 -4.37 7.65 22.92
C SER A 59 -4.04 7.55 21.43
N THR A 60 -2.85 7.04 21.10
CA THR A 60 -2.45 6.77 19.71
C THR A 60 -3.29 5.66 19.11
N LEU A 61 -3.55 4.59 19.87
CA LEU A 61 -4.41 3.49 19.43
C LEU A 61 -5.82 4.01 19.09
N ARG A 62 -6.41 4.86 19.96
CA ARG A 62 -7.71 5.48 19.73
C ARG A 62 -7.73 6.33 18.46
N ARG A 63 -6.69 7.14 18.23
CA ARG A 63 -6.56 7.91 16.98
C ARG A 63 -6.53 7.01 15.75
N TRP A 64 -5.72 5.95 15.78
CA TRP A 64 -5.68 4.98 14.68
C TRP A 64 -7.03 4.31 14.44
N ALA A 65 -7.80 4.07 15.51
CA ALA A 65 -9.13 3.49 15.36
C ALA A 65 -10.08 4.41 14.58
N TYR A 66 -10.09 5.72 14.87
CA TYR A 66 -10.87 6.68 14.09
C TYR A 66 -10.43 6.73 12.62
N GLU A 67 -9.12 6.67 12.35
CA GLU A 67 -8.59 6.66 10.99
C GLU A 67 -8.99 5.39 10.21
N ILE A 68 -8.90 4.22 10.85
CA ILE A 68 -9.33 2.96 10.24
C ILE A 68 -10.84 3.01 9.97
N GLN A 69 -11.63 3.50 10.91
CA GLN A 69 -13.08 3.58 10.76
C GLN A 69 -13.50 4.54 9.63
N SER A 70 -12.90 5.73 9.55
CA SER A 70 -13.20 6.69 8.48
C SER A 70 -12.84 6.16 7.10
N THR A 71 -11.76 5.37 7.00
CA THR A 71 -11.27 4.82 5.73
C THR A 71 -12.07 3.63 5.23
N PHE A 72 -12.61 2.77 6.12
CA PHE A 72 -13.19 1.48 5.74
C PHE A 72 -14.66 1.26 6.11
N LEU A 73 -15.19 1.97 7.11
CA LEU A 73 -16.46 1.62 7.75
C LEU A 73 -17.54 2.71 7.68
N THR A 74 -17.18 3.95 7.38
CA THR A 74 -18.17 5.02 7.22
C THR A 74 -18.92 4.94 5.87
N PRO A 75 -20.15 5.49 5.76
CA PRO A 75 -20.94 5.41 4.53
C PRO A 75 -20.25 5.97 3.27
N HIS A 76 -19.39 6.96 3.45
CA HIS A 76 -18.61 7.63 2.39
C HIS A 76 -17.11 7.27 2.43
N ALA A 77 -16.78 6.16 3.10
CA ALA A 77 -15.42 5.65 3.17
C ALA A 77 -14.87 5.38 1.77
N ALA A 78 -13.66 5.87 1.51
CA ALA A 78 -12.93 5.63 0.27
C ALA A 78 -12.76 4.13 -0.05
N LEU A 79 -12.59 3.30 0.98
CA LEU A 79 -12.41 1.86 0.88
C LEU A 79 -13.50 1.13 1.67
N LYS A 80 -14.76 1.54 1.49
CA LYS A 80 -15.89 0.96 2.20
C LYS A 80 -15.93 -0.56 2.06
N LEU A 81 -16.02 -1.26 3.20
CA LEU A 81 -16.27 -2.70 3.23
C LEU A 81 -17.71 -2.97 2.75
N THR A 82 -17.86 -3.90 1.81
CA THR A 82 -19.11 -4.16 1.06
C THR A 82 -20.33 -4.45 1.97
N HIS A 83 -20.08 -5.02 3.15
CA HIS A 83 -21.10 -5.38 4.15
C HIS A 83 -20.84 -4.76 5.54
N ALA A 84 -20.15 -3.61 5.60
CA ALA A 84 -20.04 -2.82 6.83
C ALA A 84 -21.26 -1.91 6.98
N ASP A 85 -22.30 -2.46 7.61
CA ASP A 85 -23.55 -1.77 7.83
C ASP A 85 -23.42 -0.70 8.95
N GLU A 86 -24.16 0.42 8.86
CA GLU A 86 -24.05 1.64 9.70
C GLU A 86 -24.02 1.37 11.21
N GLN A 87 -24.77 0.36 11.67
CA GLN A 87 -24.76 -0.07 13.07
C GLN A 87 -23.36 -0.46 13.56
N MET A 88 -22.54 -1.06 12.70
CA MET A 88 -21.17 -1.43 13.02
C MET A 88 -20.29 -0.20 13.25
N ALA A 89 -20.45 0.84 12.43
CA ALA A 89 -19.74 2.10 12.63
C ALA A 89 -20.19 2.77 13.94
N ASN A 90 -21.49 2.79 14.22
CA ASN A 90 -22.05 3.35 15.45
C ASN A 90 -21.58 2.59 16.71
N ASP A 91 -21.52 1.26 16.67
CA ASP A 91 -21.00 0.44 17.77
C ASP A 91 -19.52 0.77 18.06
N ILE A 92 -18.72 0.96 17.00
CA ILE A 92 -17.31 1.34 17.12
C ILE A 92 -17.21 2.76 17.69
N ASP A 93 -17.97 3.73 17.18
CA ASP A 93 -18.01 5.10 17.71
C ASP A 93 -18.36 5.12 19.19
N HIS A 94 -19.36 4.34 19.61
CA HIS A 94 -19.73 4.22 21.01
C HIS A 94 -18.55 3.76 21.88
N ILE A 95 -17.81 2.73 21.44
CA ILE A 95 -16.61 2.25 22.15
C ILE A 95 -15.52 3.34 22.16
N LEU A 96 -15.28 4.02 21.04
CA LEU A 96 -14.25 5.05 20.94
C LEU A 96 -14.57 6.30 21.77
N LEU A 97 -15.84 6.57 22.05
CA LEU A 97 -16.27 7.69 22.89
C LEU A 97 -16.29 7.33 24.38
N HIS A 98 -16.81 6.16 24.74
CA HIS A 98 -17.17 5.85 26.14
C HIS A 98 -16.28 4.78 26.80
N GLU A 99 -15.66 3.89 26.03
CA GLU A 99 -14.95 2.72 26.57
C GLU A 99 -13.46 2.64 26.16
N TYR A 100 -12.92 3.69 25.54
CA TYR A 100 -11.58 3.70 24.96
C TYR A 100 -10.45 3.49 25.99
N GLU A 101 -10.70 3.77 27.28
CA GLU A 101 -9.72 3.58 28.36
C GLU A 101 -9.46 2.10 28.66
N LYS A 102 -10.40 1.23 28.31
CA LYS A 102 -10.25 -0.22 28.44
C LYS A 102 -9.48 -0.75 27.24
N GLU A 103 -8.17 -0.89 27.38
CA GLU A 103 -7.26 -1.31 26.30
C GLU A 103 -7.70 -2.61 25.62
N GLU A 104 -8.18 -3.60 26.38
CA GLU A 104 -8.67 -4.87 25.82
C GLU A 104 -9.87 -4.69 24.88
N ILE A 105 -10.79 -3.79 25.24
CA ILE A 105 -11.96 -3.48 24.41
C ILE A 105 -11.51 -2.74 23.16
N LEU A 106 -10.66 -1.71 23.33
CA LEU A 106 -10.16 -0.89 22.23
C LEU A 106 -9.35 -1.73 21.21
N ARG A 107 -8.52 -2.68 21.67
CA ARG A 107 -7.77 -3.59 20.80
C ARG A 107 -8.66 -4.56 20.02
N ASN A 108 -9.87 -4.83 20.50
CA ASN A 108 -10.82 -5.73 19.86
C ASN A 108 -12.01 -4.99 19.20
N VAL A 109 -11.96 -3.65 19.11
CA VAL A 109 -13.05 -2.82 18.58
C VAL A 109 -13.49 -3.23 17.17
N PHE A 110 -12.55 -3.65 16.32
CA PHE A 110 -12.82 -4.09 14.95
C PHE A 110 -13.23 -5.57 14.81
N ARG A 111 -13.53 -6.29 15.89
CA ARG A 111 -13.79 -7.75 15.83
C ARG A 111 -14.92 -8.10 14.87
N LYS A 112 -16.03 -7.36 14.90
CA LYS A 112 -17.18 -7.57 14.00
C LYS A 112 -16.81 -7.27 12.53
N ALA A 113 -16.15 -6.13 12.29
CA ALA A 113 -15.67 -5.74 10.95
C ALA A 113 -14.70 -6.79 10.36
N ARG A 114 -13.76 -7.29 11.16
CA ARG A 114 -12.82 -8.34 10.77
C ARG A 114 -13.53 -9.66 10.46
N GLN A 115 -14.64 -9.99 11.13
CA GLN A 115 -15.41 -11.19 10.82
C GLN A 115 -16.05 -11.08 9.44
N LYS A 116 -16.68 -9.94 9.13
CA LYS A 116 -17.26 -9.67 7.80
C LYS A 116 -16.22 -9.67 6.69
N ALA A 117 -15.07 -9.03 6.93
CA ALA A 117 -13.96 -9.05 5.97
C ALA A 117 -13.43 -10.48 5.71
N LYS A 118 -13.45 -11.38 6.70
CA LYS A 118 -13.08 -12.79 6.48
C LYS A 118 -14.11 -13.51 5.62
N GLU A 119 -15.40 -13.27 5.83
CA GLU A 119 -16.47 -13.87 5.03
C GLU A 119 -16.32 -13.47 3.55
N GLU A 120 -16.17 -12.18 3.28
CA GLU A 120 -15.97 -11.65 1.92
C GLU A 120 -14.68 -12.18 1.28
N LEU A 121 -13.56 -12.14 2.01
CA LEU A 121 -12.28 -12.62 1.49
C LEU A 121 -12.26 -14.15 1.27
N THR A 122 -13.06 -14.91 2.03
CA THR A 122 -13.18 -16.37 1.82
C THR A 122 -13.91 -16.67 0.51
N GLN A 123 -14.96 -15.93 0.18
CA GLN A 123 -15.66 -16.06 -1.11
C GLN A 123 -14.71 -15.71 -2.28
N GLN A 124 -13.96 -14.61 -2.16
CA GLN A 124 -12.96 -14.24 -3.17
C GLN A 124 -11.84 -15.28 -3.30
N LEU A 125 -11.46 -15.94 -2.21
CA LEU A 125 -10.44 -16.99 -2.23
C LEU A 125 -10.88 -18.20 -3.06
N GLU A 126 -12.16 -18.58 -3.03
CA GLU A 126 -12.68 -19.68 -3.85
C GLU A 126 -12.51 -19.40 -5.35
N GLU A 127 -12.79 -18.17 -5.78
CA GLU A 127 -12.54 -17.76 -7.17
C GLU A 127 -11.05 -17.77 -7.53
N PHE A 128 -10.19 -17.36 -6.59
CA PHE A 128 -8.74 -17.41 -6.79
C PHE A 128 -8.23 -18.85 -6.91
N GLN A 129 -8.79 -19.78 -6.13
CA GLN A 129 -8.45 -21.21 -6.23
C GLN A 129 -8.77 -21.75 -7.62
N VAL A 130 -9.93 -21.42 -8.20
CA VAL A 130 -10.28 -21.82 -9.57
C VAL A 130 -9.25 -21.27 -10.57
N LYS A 131 -8.84 -20.00 -10.42
CA LYS A 131 -7.81 -19.40 -11.28
C LYS A 131 -6.43 -20.06 -11.17
N ARG A 132 -6.04 -20.44 -9.95
CA ARG A 132 -4.82 -21.23 -9.71
C ARG A 132 -4.91 -22.61 -10.38
N GLN A 133 -6.07 -23.28 -10.29
CA GLN A 133 -6.27 -24.62 -10.88
C GLN A 133 -6.14 -24.62 -12.41
N VAL A 134 -6.59 -23.55 -13.08
CA VAL A 134 -6.46 -23.42 -14.55
C VAL A 134 -5.08 -22.90 -14.99
N GLY A 135 -4.14 -22.73 -14.06
CA GLY A 135 -2.76 -22.30 -14.36
C GLY A 135 -2.57 -20.79 -14.54
N LEU A 136 -3.61 -19.97 -14.30
CA LEU A 136 -3.53 -18.51 -14.41
C LEU A 136 -3.07 -17.84 -13.10
N GLY A 137 -2.92 -18.59 -12.02
CA GLY A 137 -2.48 -18.05 -10.73
C GLY A 137 -1.03 -17.53 -10.70
N THR A 138 -0.18 -18.02 -11.62
CA THR A 138 1.25 -17.65 -11.72
C THR A 138 1.46 -16.23 -12.23
N LEU A 139 0.42 -15.61 -12.80
CA LEU A 139 0.43 -14.19 -13.18
C LEU A 139 0.56 -13.26 -11.96
N TYR A 140 0.12 -13.73 -10.79
CA TYR A 140 0.03 -12.93 -9.58
C TYR A 140 1.08 -13.30 -8.53
N GLY A 141 1.90 -14.31 -8.78
CA GLY A 141 2.90 -14.78 -7.85
C GLY A 141 3.63 -16.02 -8.36
N PRO A 142 4.63 -16.50 -7.60
CA PRO A 142 5.38 -17.68 -8.00
C PRO A 142 4.53 -18.96 -7.92
N ASP A 143 5.05 -20.01 -8.55
CA ASP A 143 4.48 -21.35 -8.53
C ASP A 143 4.38 -21.90 -7.10
N ASP A 144 3.45 -22.83 -6.90
CA ASP A 144 3.14 -23.40 -5.59
C ASP A 144 4.33 -24.14 -4.96
N ALA A 145 5.21 -24.74 -5.78
CA ALA A 145 6.45 -25.36 -5.29
C ALA A 145 7.38 -24.34 -4.62
N VAL A 146 7.51 -23.15 -5.21
CA VAL A 146 8.32 -22.06 -4.66
C VAL A 146 7.67 -21.49 -3.40
N LEU A 147 6.35 -21.34 -3.40
CA LEU A 147 5.60 -20.88 -2.21
C LEU A 147 5.70 -21.88 -1.04
N HIS A 148 5.70 -23.18 -1.32
CA HIS A 148 5.89 -24.21 -0.31
C HIS A 148 7.29 -24.13 0.30
N THR A 149 8.34 -24.02 -0.51
CA THR A 149 9.72 -23.86 -0.02
C THR A 149 9.87 -22.58 0.82
N ALA A 150 9.28 -21.49 0.34
CA ALA A 150 9.28 -20.22 1.06
C ALA A 150 8.49 -20.27 2.39
N SER A 151 7.55 -21.19 2.57
CA SER A 151 6.86 -21.34 3.86
C SER A 151 7.77 -21.86 4.98
N VAL A 152 8.88 -22.51 4.61
CA VAL A 152 9.90 -23.03 5.54
C VAL A 152 11.06 -22.04 5.68
N ASP A 153 11.48 -21.41 4.58
CA ASP A 153 12.56 -20.43 4.54
C ASP A 153 12.06 -18.98 4.60
N LYS A 154 12.18 -18.36 5.77
CA LYS A 154 11.77 -16.96 6.01
C LYS A 154 12.51 -15.95 5.13
N ALA A 155 13.75 -16.23 4.72
CA ALA A 155 14.50 -15.32 3.85
C ALA A 155 13.92 -15.33 2.44
N GLN A 156 13.64 -16.53 1.90
CA GLN A 156 12.94 -16.65 0.62
C GLN A 156 11.52 -16.08 0.69
N GLU A 157 10.80 -16.30 1.78
CA GLU A 157 9.47 -15.68 1.99
C GLU A 157 9.56 -14.16 1.89
N GLN A 158 10.54 -13.56 2.56
CA GLN A 158 10.74 -12.12 2.54
C GLN A 158 11.04 -11.60 1.14
N VAL A 159 11.91 -12.26 0.38
CA VAL A 159 12.23 -11.87 -1.01
C VAL A 159 10.98 -11.90 -1.90
N ILE A 160 10.14 -12.93 -1.76
CA ILE A 160 8.89 -13.03 -2.53
C ILE A 160 7.92 -11.91 -2.15
N VAL A 161 7.72 -11.67 -0.85
CA VAL A 161 6.85 -10.59 -0.34
C VAL A 161 7.33 -9.24 -0.85
N GLU A 162 8.62 -8.95 -0.74
CA GLU A 162 9.24 -7.70 -1.19
C GLU A 162 9.07 -7.49 -2.70
N ARG A 163 9.27 -8.54 -3.50
CA ARG A 163 9.07 -8.47 -4.96
C ARG A 163 7.62 -8.17 -5.33
N ILE A 164 6.65 -8.85 -4.72
CA ILE A 164 5.22 -8.67 -5.02
C ILE A 164 4.74 -7.29 -4.56
N THR A 165 5.11 -6.87 -3.35
CA THR A 165 4.72 -5.57 -2.81
C THR A 165 5.30 -4.41 -3.62
N LEU A 166 6.53 -4.54 -4.15
CA LEU A 166 7.10 -3.58 -5.11
C LEU A 166 6.28 -3.45 -6.38
N GLN A 167 5.84 -4.58 -6.95
CA GLN A 167 5.02 -4.58 -8.16
C GLN A 167 3.68 -3.88 -7.92
N LEU A 168 3.05 -4.15 -6.78
CA LEU A 168 1.81 -3.51 -6.35
C LEU A 168 1.96 -1.99 -6.21
N LEU A 169 2.97 -1.54 -5.48
CA LEU A 169 3.20 -0.11 -5.26
C LEU A 169 3.49 0.62 -6.57
N ARG A 170 4.27 0.02 -7.49
CA ARG A 170 4.53 0.60 -8.81
C ARG A 170 3.27 0.69 -9.67
N GLY A 171 2.45 -0.36 -9.69
CA GLY A 171 1.20 -0.37 -10.43
C GLY A 171 0.22 0.71 -9.96
N LEU A 172 0.16 0.94 -8.64
CA LEU A 172 -0.73 1.95 -8.05
C LEU A 172 -0.17 3.38 -8.11
N ALA A 173 1.16 3.56 -8.16
CA ALA A 173 1.81 4.87 -8.24
C ALA A 173 1.84 5.50 -9.65
N ALA A 174 1.32 4.81 -10.67
CA ALA A 174 1.20 5.38 -12.02
C ALA A 174 0.35 6.67 -12.01
N PRO A 175 0.73 7.72 -12.76
CA PRO A 175 0.27 9.11 -12.57
C PRO A 175 -1.18 9.41 -13.00
N ASP A 176 -2.01 8.40 -13.23
CA ASP A 176 -3.36 8.62 -13.76
C ASP A 176 -4.36 8.97 -12.63
N CYS A 177 -4.75 10.25 -12.59
CA CYS A 177 -5.85 10.83 -11.81
C CYS A 177 -5.80 10.57 -10.28
N ALA A 178 -5.35 11.59 -9.54
CA ALA A 178 -5.40 11.63 -8.08
C ALA A 178 -6.84 11.84 -7.60
N THR A 179 -7.58 10.75 -7.39
CA THR A 179 -8.82 10.77 -6.61
C THR A 179 -8.49 10.50 -5.14
N ASP A 180 -9.23 11.09 -4.21
CA ASP A 180 -9.07 10.85 -2.76
C ASP A 180 -9.11 9.35 -2.42
N ALA A 181 -9.92 8.59 -3.16
CA ALA A 181 -9.99 7.15 -3.05
C ALA A 181 -8.69 6.42 -3.41
N ARG A 182 -7.95 6.90 -4.43
CA ARG A 182 -6.66 6.33 -4.83
C ARG A 182 -5.56 6.62 -3.80
N ALA A 183 -5.56 7.82 -3.20
CA ALA A 183 -4.65 8.15 -2.12
C ALA A 183 -4.90 7.28 -0.87
N ALA A 184 -6.17 7.08 -0.50
CA ALA A 184 -6.56 6.17 0.58
C ALA A 184 -6.15 4.72 0.28
N LEU A 185 -6.36 4.25 -0.96
CA LEU A 185 -5.92 2.93 -1.40
C LEU A 185 -4.40 2.76 -1.29
N LEU A 186 -3.63 3.74 -1.77
CA LEU A 186 -2.17 3.74 -1.67
C LEU A 186 -1.71 3.69 -0.21
N ALA A 187 -2.28 4.51 0.66
CA ALA A 187 -1.96 4.52 2.08
C ALA A 187 -2.27 3.16 2.75
N ALA A 188 -3.44 2.60 2.46
CA ALA A 188 -3.85 1.29 2.96
C ALA A 188 -2.93 0.16 2.46
N VAL A 189 -2.55 0.19 1.18
CA VAL A 189 -1.61 -0.79 0.58
C VAL A 189 -0.22 -0.65 1.18
N VAL A 190 0.29 0.57 1.38
CA VAL A 190 1.58 0.78 2.06
C VAL A 190 1.54 0.22 3.48
N CYS A 191 0.46 0.49 4.24
CA CYS A 191 0.26 -0.07 5.58
C CYS A 191 0.24 -1.61 5.56
N ALA A 192 -0.53 -2.20 4.63
CA ALA A 192 -0.57 -3.64 4.39
C ALA A 192 0.82 -4.23 4.07
N CYS A 193 1.59 -3.58 3.20
CA CYS A 193 2.97 -3.98 2.86
C CYS A 193 3.89 -3.93 4.10
N THR A 194 3.78 -2.90 4.96
CA THR A 194 4.54 -2.86 6.21
C THR A 194 4.16 -3.99 7.17
N ALA A 195 2.86 -4.34 7.25
CA ALA A 195 2.37 -5.43 8.09
C ALA A 195 2.87 -6.80 7.59
N LEU A 196 2.98 -6.98 6.28
CA LEU A 196 3.59 -8.16 5.66
C LEU A 196 5.12 -8.22 5.86
N GLY A 197 5.75 -7.17 6.35
CA GLY A 197 7.19 -7.14 6.67
C GLY A 197 8.08 -6.57 5.57
N ALA A 198 7.52 -5.94 4.53
CA ALA A 198 8.29 -5.29 3.46
C ALA A 198 8.93 -3.94 3.90
N ARG A 199 9.48 -3.88 5.11
CA ARG A 199 10.00 -2.65 5.73
C ARG A 199 11.17 -2.05 4.95
N CYS A 200 12.06 -2.89 4.43
CA CYS A 200 13.27 -2.46 3.71
C CYS A 200 12.94 -1.81 2.38
N VAL A 201 12.01 -2.42 1.63
CA VAL A 201 11.57 -1.96 0.31
C VAL A 201 10.93 -0.57 0.37
N ILE A 202 9.97 -0.37 1.28
CA ILE A 202 9.26 0.91 1.37
C ILE A 202 10.23 2.02 1.77
N LYS A 203 11.13 1.73 2.72
CA LYS A 203 12.15 2.67 3.15
C LYS A 203 13.10 3.03 2.00
N LEU A 204 13.61 2.03 1.28
CA LEU A 204 14.49 2.24 0.12
C LEU A 204 13.79 3.01 -0.99
N GLN A 205 12.54 2.67 -1.33
CA GLN A 205 11.81 3.34 -2.40
C GLN A 205 11.47 4.80 -2.05
N LEU A 206 11.00 5.07 -0.83
CA LEU A 206 10.78 6.44 -0.35
C LEU A 206 12.08 7.23 -0.36
N GLN A 207 13.16 6.64 0.14
CA GLN A 207 14.47 7.28 0.19
C GLN A 207 14.99 7.60 -1.21
N LEU A 208 14.88 6.68 -2.16
CA LEU A 208 15.28 6.88 -3.56
C LEU A 208 14.39 7.90 -4.26
N GLN A 209 13.07 7.84 -4.11
CA GLN A 209 12.15 8.80 -4.74
C GLN A 209 12.38 10.22 -4.22
N LEU A 210 12.52 10.39 -2.89
CA LEU A 210 12.83 11.69 -2.30
C LEU A 210 14.19 12.17 -2.78
N GLN A 211 15.24 11.34 -2.73
CA GLN A 211 16.57 11.75 -3.21
C GLN A 211 16.55 12.19 -4.67
N LEU A 212 15.91 11.42 -5.56
CA LEU A 212 15.82 11.75 -6.98
C LEU A 212 15.01 13.02 -7.22
N GLN A 213 13.81 13.16 -6.64
CA GLN A 213 12.99 14.36 -6.82
C GLN A 213 13.72 15.62 -6.35
N LEU A 214 14.35 15.55 -5.18
CA LEU A 214 15.03 16.68 -4.57
C LEU A 214 16.30 17.03 -5.38
N GLN A 215 17.10 16.05 -5.82
CA GLN A 215 18.25 16.28 -6.70
C GLN A 215 17.84 16.93 -8.03
N LEU A 216 16.80 16.42 -8.66
CA LEU A 216 16.36 16.88 -9.97
C LEU A 216 15.78 18.30 -9.89
N GLN A 217 14.97 18.60 -8.86
CA GLN A 217 14.46 19.96 -8.61
C GLN A 217 15.60 20.96 -8.37
N LEU A 218 16.57 20.60 -7.52
CA LEU A 218 17.71 21.47 -7.20
C LEU A 218 18.59 21.72 -8.44
N GLN A 219 18.89 20.68 -9.21
CA GLN A 219 19.68 20.81 -10.44
C GLN A 219 19.00 21.73 -11.46
N LEU A 220 17.69 21.54 -11.68
CA LEU A 220 16.94 22.36 -12.64
C LEU A 220 16.85 23.82 -12.20
N GLN A 221 16.58 24.08 -10.91
CA GLN A 221 16.55 25.45 -10.37
C GLN A 221 17.90 26.14 -10.52
N LEU A 222 19.00 25.47 -10.17
CA LEU A 222 20.35 26.04 -10.28
C LEU A 222 20.75 26.30 -11.73
N GLN A 223 20.48 25.36 -12.63
CA GLN A 223 20.79 25.52 -14.05
C GLN A 223 20.02 26.71 -14.66
N LEU A 224 18.73 26.81 -14.39
CA LEU A 224 17.90 27.92 -14.89
C LEU A 224 18.35 29.27 -14.32
N GLN A 225 18.61 29.35 -13.01
CA GLN A 225 19.08 30.60 -12.39
C GLN A 225 20.42 31.05 -12.96
N LEU A 226 21.39 30.15 -13.11
CA LEU A 226 22.70 30.48 -13.69
C LEU A 226 22.60 30.89 -15.16
N GLN A 227 21.82 30.15 -15.97
CA GLN A 227 21.63 30.49 -17.38
C GLN A 227 21.00 31.88 -17.56
N LEU A 228 19.95 32.19 -16.81
CA LEU A 228 19.29 33.49 -16.86
C LEU A 228 20.21 34.62 -16.37
N GLN A 229 20.94 34.43 -15.27
CA GLN A 229 21.86 35.43 -14.76
C GLN A 229 22.98 35.74 -15.76
N LEU A 230 23.61 34.71 -16.34
CA LEU A 230 24.67 34.89 -17.34
C LEU A 230 24.16 35.54 -18.62
N GLN A 231 23.00 35.12 -19.12
CA GLN A 231 22.41 35.73 -20.32
C GLN A 231 22.10 37.22 -20.11
N LEU A 232 21.47 37.58 -18.98
CA LEU A 232 21.18 38.97 -18.65
C LEU A 232 22.45 39.81 -18.45
N GLN A 233 23.45 39.28 -17.73
CA GLN A 233 24.72 39.98 -17.51
C GLN A 233 25.45 40.23 -18.83
N LEU A 234 25.56 39.23 -19.71
CA LEU A 234 26.21 39.38 -21.01
C LEU A 234 25.44 40.34 -21.93
N GLN A 235 24.11 40.24 -21.98
CA GLN A 235 23.29 41.15 -22.78
C GLN A 235 23.45 42.60 -22.32
N LEU A 236 23.40 42.86 -21.01
CA LEU A 236 23.57 44.21 -20.46
C LEU A 236 24.99 44.74 -20.68
N GLN A 237 26.03 43.92 -20.48
CA GLN A 237 27.41 44.32 -20.72
C GLN A 237 27.65 44.68 -22.19
N LEU A 238 27.17 43.85 -23.12
CA LEU A 238 27.30 44.12 -24.56
C LEU A 238 26.53 45.37 -24.98
N GLN A 239 25.30 45.55 -24.49
CA GLN A 239 24.51 46.75 -24.76
C GLN A 239 25.20 48.02 -24.27
N LEU A 240 25.72 48.00 -23.04
CA LEU A 240 26.44 49.15 -22.46
C LEU A 240 27.76 49.44 -23.20
N GLN A 241 28.54 48.42 -23.54
CA GLN A 241 29.78 48.59 -24.30
C GLN A 241 29.52 49.18 -25.69
N LEU A 242 28.51 48.69 -26.41
CA LEU A 242 28.14 49.21 -27.73
C LEU A 242 27.61 50.65 -27.64
N GLN A 243 26.78 50.97 -26.64
CA GLN A 243 26.30 52.34 -26.43
C GLN A 243 27.44 53.31 -26.13
N LEU A 244 28.39 52.92 -25.27
CA LEU A 244 29.55 53.76 -24.94
C LEU A 244 30.51 53.93 -26.13
N GLN A 245 30.76 52.88 -26.91
CA GLN A 245 31.59 52.98 -28.12
C GLN A 245 30.96 53.91 -29.17
N LEU A 246 29.65 53.84 -29.38
CA LEU A 246 28.95 54.72 -30.31
C LEU A 246 28.94 56.18 -29.83
N GLN A 247 28.86 56.42 -28.52
CA GLN A 247 28.92 57.78 -27.96
C GLN A 247 30.31 58.41 -28.02
N LEU A 248 31.38 57.62 -28.00
CA LEU A 248 32.76 58.11 -28.08
C LEU A 248 33.25 58.31 -29.53
N GLN A 249 32.52 57.81 -30.52
CA GLN A 249 32.84 57.96 -31.95
C GLN A 249 32.10 59.14 -32.62
N LEU A 250 31.23 59.84 -31.89
CA LEU A 250 30.57 61.10 -32.28
C LEU A 250 31.24 62.29 -31.57
#